data_AF-A0AAD6L0W1-F1
#
_entry.id   AF-A0AAD6L0W1-F1
#
_cell.length_a   1.000
_cell.length_b   1.000
_cell.length_c   1.000
_cell.angle_alpha   90.00
_cell.angle_beta   90.00
_cell.angle_gamma   90.00
#
_symmetry.space_group_name_H-M   'P 1'
#
loop_
_entity.id
_entity.type
_entity.pdbx_description
1 polymer ?
#
loop_
_entity_poly.entity_id
_entity_poly.type
_entity_poly.pdbx_seq_one_letter_code
_entity_poly.pdbx_strand_id
1 'polypeptide(L)'
;MMMPMEEKEDLESDEEIPFSASATRKKVHPFDSEINIASHVDMSKSWILKRIQMGPLRSIYIVLIKAKINMLLPFGPLAILLHYLTGKHGLVFLLSMLGITPLAERLGYVTEQLAFYTGPTVGGLLNATFGNATEMIISIYALKSGMIRVVQQSLLGSILSNMLLVLGCAFFSGGIANHQKVQVFNKAAALVNSGLLLMAVMGIMFPAVLHFTRTEVHFGKSEMALSRFSSCIMLIAYGSYLFFQLKSQPNLYSPVDELQGGVNDPEDSDDEEVPEITQWETIGWLAILTLWISILSGYLVDAIQGASDSLNMPVAFISVILLPIVGNAAEHASAIMFAMKDKLVSSMMILMLLVLHFLYKRYF
;
A
#
# COMPACT_ATOMS: atom_id res chain seq x y z
N MET A 1 69.01 30.44 -19.60
CA MET A 1 70.37 30.08 -20.04
C MET A 1 70.99 29.23 -18.95
N MET A 2 71.23 27.95 -19.25
CA MET A 2 72.17 26.97 -18.66
C MET A 2 72.09 26.52 -17.18
N MET A 3 71.95 25.19 -17.00
CA MET A 3 72.44 24.37 -15.85
C MET A 3 73.97 24.18 -15.93
N PRO A 4 74.61 23.59 -14.89
CA PRO A 4 74.97 22.14 -14.86
C PRO A 4 74.75 21.50 -13.45
N MET A 5 74.45 20.21 -13.23
CA MET A 5 75.10 18.90 -13.52
C MET A 5 76.38 18.56 -12.74
N GLU A 6 76.50 17.26 -12.43
CA GLU A 6 77.53 16.44 -11.73
C GLU A 6 77.51 16.36 -10.19
N GLU A 7 77.73 15.24 -9.47
CA GLU A 7 77.76 13.76 -9.66
C GLU A 7 78.75 13.22 -8.59
N LYS A 8 78.42 12.09 -7.94
CA LYS A 8 79.41 11.09 -7.48
C LYS A 8 78.72 9.77 -7.08
N GLU A 9 79.10 8.73 -7.81
CA GLU A 9 78.82 7.30 -7.63
C GLU A 9 79.69 6.64 -6.55
N ASP A 10 79.31 5.40 -6.20
CA ASP A 10 80.12 4.19 -5.89
C ASP A 10 79.28 3.30 -4.92
N LEU A 11 79.02 2.00 -5.07
CA LEU A 11 79.66 0.88 -5.78
C LEU A 11 78.68 -0.33 -5.88
N GLU A 12 78.98 -1.20 -6.85
CA GLU A 12 78.31 -2.40 -7.38
C GLU A 12 78.08 -3.59 -6.42
N SER A 13 77.08 -4.45 -6.70
CA SER A 13 77.29 -5.79 -7.32
C SER A 13 76.03 -6.68 -7.28
N ASP A 14 75.58 -7.15 -8.45
CA ASP A 14 74.57 -8.19 -8.69
C ASP A 14 75.13 -9.61 -8.47
N GLU A 15 74.30 -10.57 -8.04
CA GLU A 15 74.31 -11.95 -8.57
C GLU A 15 73.07 -12.78 -8.17
N GLU A 16 72.70 -13.69 -9.08
CA GLU A 16 71.41 -14.39 -9.23
C GLU A 16 71.18 -15.64 -8.33
N ILE A 17 69.92 -16.12 -8.37
CA ILE A 17 69.31 -17.29 -7.70
C ILE A 17 69.89 -18.63 -8.21
N PRO A 18 69.84 -19.75 -7.44
CA PRO A 18 68.93 -20.84 -7.88
C PRO A 18 68.29 -21.72 -6.77
N PHE A 19 67.18 -22.37 -7.16
CA PHE A 19 66.47 -23.49 -6.54
C PHE A 19 67.35 -24.75 -6.30
N SER A 20 67.12 -25.52 -5.21
CA SER A 20 66.87 -26.99 -5.21
C SER A 20 66.93 -27.63 -3.79
N ALA A 21 66.21 -28.74 -3.64
CA ALA A 21 65.74 -29.46 -2.46
C ALA A 21 66.78 -30.22 -1.60
N SER A 22 66.50 -30.43 -0.31
CA SER A 22 66.27 -31.77 0.29
C SER A 22 65.86 -31.71 1.78
N ALA A 23 65.16 -32.74 2.21
CA ALA A 23 64.24 -32.82 3.35
C ALA A 23 64.90 -33.07 4.72
N THR A 24 64.18 -32.79 5.83
CA THR A 24 63.86 -33.74 6.92
C THR A 24 62.84 -33.17 7.94
N ARG A 25 61.58 -33.62 7.82
CA ARG A 25 60.67 -34.15 8.86
C ARG A 25 60.43 -33.34 10.17
N LYS A 26 59.29 -32.65 10.25
CA LYS A 26 58.47 -32.57 11.47
C LYS A 26 57.01 -32.92 11.14
N LYS A 27 56.45 -33.82 11.95
CA LYS A 27 55.18 -34.53 11.77
C LYS A 27 53.98 -33.57 11.77
N VAL A 28 53.10 -33.71 10.77
CA VAL A 28 51.75 -33.13 10.75
C VAL A 28 50.81 -34.15 11.43
N HIS A 29 50.07 -33.71 12.45
CA HIS A 29 48.87 -34.41 12.93
C HIS A 29 47.68 -33.88 12.12
N PRO A 30 46.91 -34.73 11.41
CA PRO A 30 45.74 -34.30 10.66
C PRO A 30 44.48 -34.71 11.41
N PHE A 31 43.94 -33.87 12.27
CA PHE A 31 42.57 -34.01 12.81
C PHE A 31 42.28 -32.71 13.55
N ASP A 32 41.45 -31.84 12.97
CA ASP A 32 40.71 -30.75 13.68
C ASP A 32 39.98 -29.77 12.73
N SER A 33 40.00 -29.96 11.40
CA SER A 33 39.26 -29.07 10.47
C SER A 33 37.86 -29.54 10.06
N GLU A 34 37.42 -30.76 10.41
CA GLU A 34 36.10 -31.27 9.98
C GLU A 34 34.98 -31.14 11.02
N ILE A 35 35.28 -30.79 12.28
CA ILE A 35 34.27 -30.76 13.36
C ILE A 35 33.55 -29.39 13.44
N ASN A 36 34.17 -28.30 13.00
CA ASN A 36 33.59 -26.95 13.10
C ASN A 36 32.68 -26.54 11.93
N ILE A 37 32.72 -27.24 10.79
CA ILE A 37 31.84 -26.95 9.65
C ILE A 37 30.48 -27.64 9.83
N ALA A 38 30.46 -28.84 10.42
CA ALA A 38 29.23 -29.59 10.67
C ALA A 38 28.34 -28.92 11.74
N SER A 39 28.93 -28.39 12.82
CA SER A 39 28.19 -27.76 13.93
C SER A 39 27.53 -26.43 13.53
N HIS A 40 28.18 -25.61 12.71
CA HIS A 40 27.61 -24.34 12.21
C HIS A 40 26.49 -24.56 11.18
N VAL A 41 26.60 -25.60 10.36
CA VAL A 41 25.57 -25.96 9.37
C VAL A 41 24.34 -26.57 10.05
N ASP A 42 24.51 -27.41 11.08
CA ASP A 42 23.38 -27.99 11.83
C ASP A 42 22.70 -26.98 12.76
N MET A 43 23.45 -26.06 13.39
CA MET A 43 22.86 -24.95 14.13
C MET A 43 22.04 -24.03 13.20
N SER A 44 22.58 -23.68 12.03
CA SER A 44 21.88 -22.84 11.04
C SER A 44 20.62 -23.53 10.52
N LYS A 45 20.69 -24.83 10.19
CA LYS A 45 19.50 -25.61 9.78
C LYS A 45 18.46 -25.71 10.89
N SER A 46 18.87 -25.94 12.14
CA SER A 46 17.96 -25.99 13.30
C SER A 46 17.28 -24.65 13.58
N TRP A 47 18.01 -23.54 13.43
CA TRP A 47 17.48 -22.18 13.59
C TRP A 47 16.53 -21.78 12.45
N ILE A 48 16.88 -22.13 11.20
CA ILE A 48 16.03 -21.93 10.02
C ILE A 48 14.77 -22.80 10.12
N LEU A 49 14.88 -24.06 10.55
CA LEU A 49 13.74 -24.96 10.77
C LEU A 49 12.84 -24.46 11.90
N LYS A 50 13.38 -23.98 13.03
CA LYS A 50 12.59 -23.34 14.10
C LYS A 50 11.90 -22.06 13.65
N ARG A 51 12.54 -21.25 12.80
CA ARG A 51 11.96 -20.02 12.22
C ARG A 51 10.83 -20.34 11.24
N ILE A 52 10.94 -21.43 10.49
CA ILE A 52 9.89 -21.93 9.58
C ILE A 52 8.72 -22.56 10.35
N GLN A 53 9.01 -23.31 11.43
CA GLN A 53 8.00 -24.06 12.18
C GLN A 53 7.22 -23.17 13.19
N MET A 54 7.80 -22.05 13.63
CA MET A 54 7.13 -21.00 14.41
C MET A 54 6.65 -19.81 13.56
N GLY A 55 6.95 -19.80 12.26
CA GLY A 55 6.56 -18.76 11.28
C GLY A 55 5.04 -18.56 11.16
N PRO A 56 4.23 -19.60 10.89
CA PRO A 56 2.82 -19.39 10.57
C PRO A 56 2.01 -18.92 11.79
N LEU A 57 2.30 -19.41 13.00
CA LEU A 57 1.64 -18.95 14.22
C LEU A 57 2.00 -17.50 14.56
N ARG A 58 3.26 -17.11 14.32
CA ARG A 58 3.71 -15.72 14.46
C ARG A 58 3.03 -14.82 13.44
N SER A 59 2.95 -15.26 12.18
CA SER A 59 2.27 -14.56 11.10
C SER A 59 0.78 -14.38 11.39
N ILE A 60 0.09 -15.42 11.87
CA ILE A 60 -1.31 -15.35 12.35
C ILE A 60 -1.46 -14.33 13.47
N TYR A 61 -0.58 -14.33 14.46
CA TYR A 61 -0.64 -13.37 15.56
C TYR A 61 -0.44 -11.92 15.07
N ILE A 62 0.52 -11.69 14.18
CA ILE A 62 0.80 -10.36 13.62
C ILE A 62 -0.38 -9.85 12.78
N VAL A 63 -0.91 -10.69 11.88
CA VAL A 63 -1.98 -10.28 10.97
C VAL A 63 -3.32 -10.18 11.68
N LEU A 64 -3.66 -11.10 12.58
CA LEU A 64 -5.01 -11.16 13.17
C LEU A 64 -5.12 -10.58 14.59
N ILE A 65 -4.05 -10.51 15.38
CA ILE A 65 -4.16 -10.15 16.80
C ILE A 65 -3.43 -8.85 17.15
N LYS A 66 -2.31 -8.53 16.49
CA LYS A 66 -1.47 -7.35 16.82
C LYS A 66 -2.21 -6.01 16.62
N ALA A 67 -3.08 -5.91 15.62
CA ALA A 67 -3.79 -4.67 15.33
C ALA A 67 -5.05 -4.52 16.19
N LYS A 68 -5.19 -3.40 16.91
CA LYS A 68 -6.36 -3.11 17.76
C LYS A 68 -7.68 -3.13 16.99
N ILE A 69 -7.66 -2.76 15.70
CA ILE A 69 -8.84 -2.77 14.84
C ILE A 69 -9.38 -4.19 14.58
N ASN A 70 -8.55 -5.23 14.72
CA ASN A 70 -8.98 -6.61 14.54
C ASN A 70 -9.95 -7.09 15.64
N MET A 71 -10.16 -6.32 16.69
CA MET A 71 -11.27 -6.53 17.62
C MET A 71 -12.64 -6.54 16.89
N LEU A 72 -12.73 -5.91 15.72
CA LEU A 72 -13.94 -5.90 14.89
C LEU A 72 -14.08 -7.12 13.96
N LEU A 73 -13.04 -7.94 13.81
CA LEU A 73 -13.04 -9.09 12.89
C LEU A 73 -14.16 -10.12 13.15
N PRO A 74 -14.57 -10.40 14.42
CA PRO A 74 -15.71 -11.28 14.70
C PRO A 74 -17.05 -10.80 14.13
N PHE A 75 -17.20 -9.50 13.81
CA PHE A 75 -18.44 -8.98 13.24
C PHE A 75 -18.71 -9.48 11.83
N GLY A 76 -17.67 -9.87 11.06
CA GLY A 76 -17.83 -10.44 9.72
C GLY A 76 -18.59 -11.76 9.73
N PRO A 77 -18.08 -12.81 10.41
CA PRO A 77 -18.81 -14.07 10.58
C PRO A 77 -20.18 -13.89 11.25
N LEU A 78 -20.29 -12.95 12.20
CA LEU A 78 -21.57 -12.62 12.84
C LEU A 78 -22.59 -12.05 11.85
N ALA A 79 -22.16 -11.23 10.88
CA ALA A 79 -23.02 -10.71 9.82
C ALA A 79 -23.62 -11.84 8.97
N ILE A 80 -22.77 -12.82 8.60
CA ILE A 80 -23.19 -14.01 7.84
C ILE A 80 -24.21 -14.81 8.65
N LEU A 81 -23.91 -15.09 9.93
CA LEU A 81 -24.83 -15.82 10.81
C LEU A 81 -26.17 -15.09 10.96
N LEU A 82 -26.13 -13.76 11.17
CA LEU A 82 -27.34 -12.95 11.34
C LEU A 82 -28.20 -12.92 10.08
N HIS A 83 -27.57 -12.88 8.90
CA HIS A 83 -28.25 -12.94 7.62
C HIS A 83 -29.13 -14.18 7.51
N TYR A 84 -28.60 -15.35 7.89
CA TYR A 84 -29.36 -16.61 7.87
C TYR A 84 -30.41 -16.72 8.97
N LEU A 85 -30.21 -16.08 10.14
CA LEU A 85 -31.10 -16.23 11.29
C LEU A 85 -32.27 -15.24 11.32
N THR A 86 -32.04 -13.97 10.95
CA THR A 86 -32.95 -12.89 11.38
C THR A 86 -33.53 -12.08 10.22
N GLY A 87 -32.95 -12.15 9.01
CA GLY A 87 -33.40 -11.35 7.86
C GLY A 87 -33.36 -9.82 8.07
N LYS A 88 -32.78 -9.33 9.17
CA LYS A 88 -32.69 -7.89 9.50
C LYS A 88 -31.57 -7.24 8.70
N HIS A 89 -31.91 -6.75 7.51
CA HIS A 89 -30.95 -6.16 6.56
C HIS A 89 -30.11 -5.01 7.15
N GLY A 90 -30.68 -4.13 7.98
CA GLY A 90 -29.92 -3.02 8.59
C GLY A 90 -28.78 -3.47 9.51
N LEU A 91 -29.00 -4.49 10.34
CA LEU A 91 -27.96 -5.02 11.22
C LEU A 91 -26.92 -5.82 10.44
N VAL A 92 -27.35 -6.59 9.43
CA VAL A 92 -26.42 -7.29 8.53
C VAL A 92 -25.50 -6.28 7.83
N PHE A 93 -26.05 -5.19 7.32
CA PHE A 93 -25.27 -4.11 6.70
C PHE A 93 -24.21 -3.54 7.65
N LEU A 94 -24.61 -3.15 8.88
CA LEU A 94 -23.69 -2.59 9.87
C LEU A 94 -22.60 -3.59 10.28
N LEU A 95 -22.97 -4.84 10.55
CA LEU A 95 -22.01 -5.88 10.94
C LEU A 95 -21.05 -6.23 9.80
N SER A 96 -21.54 -6.30 8.56
CA SER A 96 -20.69 -6.49 7.39
C SER A 96 -19.71 -5.34 7.21
N MET A 97 -20.15 -4.08 7.36
CA MET A 97 -19.24 -2.93 7.34
C MET A 97 -18.15 -3.04 8.41
N LEU A 98 -18.54 -3.27 9.67
CA LEU A 98 -17.60 -3.41 10.78
C LEU A 98 -16.64 -4.59 10.59
N GLY A 99 -17.09 -5.69 9.99
CA GLY A 99 -16.25 -6.85 9.68
C GLY A 99 -15.28 -6.61 8.52
N ILE A 100 -15.66 -5.82 7.52
CA ILE A 100 -14.79 -5.49 6.37
C ILE A 100 -13.71 -4.49 6.78
N THR A 101 -13.99 -3.51 7.63
CA THR A 101 -13.02 -2.47 8.05
C THR A 101 -11.65 -3.02 8.49
N PRO A 102 -11.54 -3.97 9.45
CA PRO A 102 -10.24 -4.54 9.83
C PRO A 102 -9.61 -5.38 8.74
N LEU A 103 -10.41 -6.09 7.93
CA LEU A 103 -9.88 -6.88 6.82
C LEU A 103 -9.27 -5.98 5.73
N ALA A 104 -9.91 -4.85 5.43
CA ALA A 104 -9.42 -3.86 4.49
C ALA A 104 -8.10 -3.26 4.96
N GLU A 105 -8.03 -2.87 6.23
CA GLU A 105 -6.81 -2.36 6.86
C GLU A 105 -5.67 -3.39 6.83
N ARG A 106 -5.94 -4.64 7.19
CA ARG A 106 -4.93 -5.73 7.12
C ARG A 106 -4.53 -6.07 5.68
N LEU A 107 -5.44 -5.94 4.71
CA LEU A 107 -5.11 -6.15 3.29
C LEU A 107 -4.09 -5.11 2.82
N GLY A 108 -4.26 -3.84 3.21
CA GLY A 108 -3.28 -2.78 2.95
C GLY A 108 -1.93 -3.08 3.59
N TYR A 109 -1.91 -3.43 4.87
CA TYR A 109 -0.67 -3.81 5.58
C TYR A 109 0.06 -4.99 4.91
N VAL A 110 -0.67 -6.07 4.56
CA VAL A 110 -0.07 -7.24 3.89
C VAL A 110 0.44 -6.85 2.50
N THR A 111 -0.22 -5.95 1.80
CA THR A 111 0.24 -5.44 0.50
C THR A 111 1.54 -4.66 0.62
N GLU A 112 1.67 -3.84 1.65
CA GLU A 112 2.90 -3.11 1.97
C GLU A 112 4.03 -4.07 2.33
N GLN A 113 3.77 -5.09 3.17
CA GLN A 113 4.73 -6.15 3.48
C GLN A 113 5.18 -6.90 2.22
N LEU A 114 4.31 -7.07 1.21
CA LEU A 114 4.68 -7.73 -0.05
C LEU A 114 5.58 -6.83 -0.89
N ALA A 115 5.37 -5.52 -0.85
CA ALA A 115 6.12 -4.54 -1.63
C ALA A 115 7.62 -4.58 -1.32
N PHE A 116 8.00 -4.82 -0.04
CA PHE A 116 9.41 -5.00 0.38
C PHE A 116 10.13 -6.13 -0.36
N TYR A 117 9.43 -7.19 -0.74
CA TYR A 117 10.02 -8.36 -1.42
C TYR A 117 10.06 -8.24 -2.94
N THR A 118 9.20 -7.40 -3.52
CA THR A 118 9.01 -7.32 -4.98
C THR A 118 9.78 -6.19 -5.66
N GLY A 119 10.44 -5.35 -4.86
CA GLY A 119 11.18 -4.16 -5.30
C GLY A 119 10.27 -2.96 -5.60
N PRO A 120 10.84 -1.75 -5.79
CA PRO A 120 10.06 -0.51 -5.82
C PRO A 120 8.99 -0.45 -6.91
N THR A 121 9.30 -0.92 -8.13
CA THR A 121 8.40 -0.87 -9.28
C THR A 121 7.19 -1.79 -9.11
N VAL A 122 7.42 -3.06 -8.79
CA VAL A 122 6.35 -4.05 -8.64
C VAL A 122 5.60 -3.82 -7.33
N GLY A 123 6.30 -3.45 -6.26
CA GLY A 123 5.71 -3.09 -4.97
C GLY A 123 4.78 -1.89 -5.07
N GLY A 124 5.17 -0.85 -5.81
CA GLY A 124 4.30 0.30 -6.10
C GLY A 124 3.02 -0.11 -6.85
N LEU A 125 3.12 -0.99 -7.85
CA LEU A 125 1.96 -1.48 -8.60
C LEU A 125 1.05 -2.39 -7.75
N LEU A 126 1.63 -3.21 -6.88
CA LEU A 126 0.91 -4.07 -5.95
C LEU A 126 0.15 -3.23 -4.93
N ASN A 127 0.81 -2.25 -4.32
CA ASN A 127 0.17 -1.30 -3.42
C ASN A 127 -0.96 -0.54 -4.13
N ALA A 128 -0.72 -0.15 -5.38
CA ALA A 128 -1.73 0.52 -6.16
C ALA A 128 -3.01 -0.31 -6.38
N THR A 129 -2.84 -1.60 -6.59
CA THR A 129 -3.95 -2.50 -6.94
C THR A 129 -4.63 -3.07 -5.70
N PHE A 130 -3.85 -3.65 -4.78
CA PHE A 130 -4.36 -4.35 -3.61
C PHE A 130 -4.64 -3.43 -2.42
N GLY A 131 -3.96 -2.27 -2.32
CA GLY A 131 -4.30 -1.24 -1.33
C GLY A 131 -5.73 -0.70 -1.52
N ASN A 132 -6.22 -0.70 -2.76
CA ASN A 132 -7.57 -0.27 -3.15
C ASN A 132 -8.53 -1.44 -3.49
N ALA A 133 -8.13 -2.69 -3.21
CA ALA A 133 -8.92 -3.85 -3.62
C ALA A 133 -10.27 -3.93 -2.89
N THR A 134 -10.37 -3.47 -1.64
CA THR A 134 -11.64 -3.48 -0.90
C THR A 134 -12.70 -2.64 -1.61
N GLU A 135 -12.37 -1.40 -1.98
CA GLU A 135 -13.28 -0.53 -2.73
C GLU A 135 -13.64 -1.14 -4.10
N MET A 136 -12.66 -1.74 -4.79
CA MET A 136 -12.87 -2.43 -6.07
C MET A 136 -13.88 -3.57 -5.94
N ILE A 137 -13.70 -4.44 -4.94
CA ILE A 137 -14.52 -5.62 -4.73
C ILE A 137 -15.96 -5.22 -4.39
N ILE A 138 -16.15 -4.28 -3.47
CA ILE A 138 -17.49 -3.75 -3.12
C ILE A 138 -18.17 -3.17 -4.38
N SER A 139 -17.42 -2.41 -5.18
CA SER A 139 -17.91 -1.83 -6.43
C SER A 139 -18.30 -2.88 -7.46
N ILE A 140 -17.49 -3.93 -7.66
CA ILE A 140 -17.80 -5.03 -8.58
C ILE A 140 -19.09 -5.74 -8.14
N TYR A 141 -19.24 -6.06 -6.85
CA TYR A 141 -20.46 -6.69 -6.34
C TYR A 141 -21.70 -5.81 -6.56
N ALA A 142 -21.62 -4.52 -6.21
CA ALA A 142 -22.73 -3.60 -6.43
C ALA A 142 -23.09 -3.43 -7.91
N LEU A 143 -22.11 -3.48 -8.82
CA LEU A 143 -22.37 -3.50 -10.26
C LEU A 143 -23.03 -4.79 -10.73
N LYS A 144 -22.59 -5.95 -10.23
CA LYS A 144 -23.24 -7.24 -10.53
C LYS A 144 -24.69 -7.27 -10.05
N SER A 145 -25.00 -6.57 -8.96
CA SER A 145 -26.37 -6.38 -8.45
C SER A 145 -27.13 -5.22 -9.13
N GLY A 146 -26.60 -4.63 -10.22
CA GLY A 146 -27.25 -3.56 -10.98
C GLY A 146 -27.30 -2.20 -10.28
N MET A 147 -26.61 -2.02 -9.15
CA MET A 147 -26.61 -0.80 -8.36
C MET A 147 -25.58 0.22 -8.86
N ILE A 148 -25.74 0.63 -10.12
CA ILE A 148 -24.83 1.59 -10.77
C ILE A 148 -24.75 2.90 -9.97
N ARG A 149 -25.88 3.39 -9.45
CA ARG A 149 -25.93 4.64 -8.68
C ARG A 149 -25.14 4.55 -7.37
N VAL A 150 -25.24 3.44 -6.64
CA VAL A 150 -24.48 3.19 -5.41
C VAL A 150 -22.99 3.32 -5.68
N VAL A 151 -22.50 2.67 -6.72
CA VAL A 151 -21.07 2.73 -7.04
C VAL A 151 -20.66 4.15 -7.48
N GLN A 152 -21.58 4.99 -8.00
CA GLN A 152 -21.22 6.29 -8.59
C GLN A 152 -21.02 7.26 -7.44
N GLN A 153 -21.94 7.14 -6.50
CA GLN A 153 -21.95 7.83 -5.23
C GLN A 153 -20.78 7.39 -4.34
N SER A 154 -20.42 6.10 -4.29
CA SER A 154 -19.26 5.63 -3.53
C SER A 154 -17.94 6.13 -4.10
N LEU A 155 -17.77 6.13 -5.42
CA LEU A 155 -16.57 6.68 -6.05
C LEU A 155 -16.41 8.19 -5.77
N LEU A 156 -17.50 8.96 -5.88
CA LEU A 156 -17.49 10.38 -5.52
C LEU A 156 -17.21 10.58 -4.03
N GLY A 157 -17.82 9.75 -3.19
CA GLY A 157 -17.62 9.75 -1.75
C GLY A 157 -16.18 9.42 -1.34
N SER A 158 -15.53 8.51 -2.06
CA SER A 158 -14.12 8.13 -1.85
C SER A 158 -13.18 9.30 -2.13
N ILE A 159 -13.44 10.05 -3.21
CA ILE A 159 -12.74 11.31 -3.49
C ILE A 159 -12.94 12.32 -2.36
N LEU A 160 -14.19 12.56 -1.95
CA LEU A 160 -14.49 13.52 -0.87
C LEU A 160 -13.88 13.09 0.46
N SER A 161 -13.94 11.80 0.78
CA SER A 161 -13.38 11.23 2.01
C SER A 161 -11.88 11.45 2.05
N ASN A 162 -11.14 11.12 0.99
CA ASN A 162 -9.69 11.28 0.98
C ASN A 162 -9.28 12.77 0.98
N MET A 163 -10.00 13.65 0.28
CA MET A 163 -9.70 15.09 0.24
C MET A 163 -10.00 15.84 1.54
N LEU A 164 -11.12 15.52 2.21
CA LEU A 164 -11.63 16.30 3.34
C LEU A 164 -11.47 15.54 4.65
N LEU A 165 -12.00 14.32 4.72
CA LEU A 165 -12.04 13.56 5.97
C LEU A 165 -10.63 13.09 6.36
N VAL A 166 -9.94 12.37 5.47
CA VAL A 166 -8.61 11.83 5.75
C VAL A 166 -7.60 12.94 5.94
N LEU A 167 -7.53 13.88 4.98
CA LEU A 167 -6.62 15.00 5.05
C LEU A 167 -6.88 15.87 6.30
N GLY A 168 -8.15 16.14 6.61
CA GLY A 168 -8.54 16.89 7.80
C GLY A 168 -8.15 16.17 9.09
N CYS A 169 -8.42 14.88 9.19
CA CYS A 169 -8.01 14.05 10.33
C CYS A 169 -6.49 13.97 10.46
N ALA A 170 -5.76 13.86 9.35
CA ALA A 170 -4.29 13.86 9.32
C ALA A 170 -3.72 15.19 9.82
N PHE A 171 -4.23 16.33 9.35
CA PHE A 171 -3.80 17.65 9.84
C PHE A 171 -4.18 17.86 11.31
N PHE A 172 -5.36 17.44 11.72
CA PHE A 172 -5.82 17.58 13.10
C PHE A 172 -4.99 16.73 14.06
N SER A 173 -4.80 15.44 13.75
CA SER A 173 -4.01 14.51 14.57
C SER A 173 -2.51 14.82 14.56
N GLY A 174 -1.95 15.14 13.39
CA GLY A 174 -0.56 15.58 13.24
C GLY A 174 -0.29 16.89 13.97
N GLY A 175 -1.20 17.86 13.89
CA GLY A 175 -1.11 19.12 14.63
C GLY A 175 -1.19 18.94 16.14
N ILE A 176 -2.00 17.99 16.65
CA ILE A 176 -2.05 17.66 18.08
C ILE A 176 -0.78 16.95 18.54
N ALA A 177 -0.31 15.95 17.79
CA ALA A 177 0.90 15.20 18.12
C ALA A 177 2.14 16.11 18.09
N ASN A 178 2.23 16.99 17.09
CA ASN A 178 3.37 17.87 16.84
C ASN A 178 3.04 19.32 17.21
N HIS A 179 2.34 19.55 18.33
CA HIS A 179 1.85 20.87 18.76
C HIS A 179 2.90 22.00 18.83
N GLN A 180 4.20 21.65 18.88
CA GLN A 180 5.31 22.61 18.95
C GLN A 180 5.97 22.90 17.59
N LYS A 181 5.57 22.20 16.52
CA LYS A 181 6.21 22.28 15.20
C LYS A 181 5.17 22.53 14.11
N VAL A 182 5.52 23.35 13.12
CA VAL A 182 4.72 23.50 11.90
C VAL A 182 5.15 22.42 10.91
N GLN A 183 4.24 21.53 10.57
CA GLN A 183 4.51 20.45 9.62
C GLN A 183 4.67 21.04 8.20
N VAL A 184 5.81 20.79 7.56
CA VAL A 184 6.13 21.29 6.21
C VAL A 184 5.98 20.19 5.17
N PHE A 185 5.41 20.53 4.02
CA PHE A 185 5.20 19.59 2.92
C PHE A 185 5.96 19.99 1.66
N ASN A 186 6.30 19.00 0.83
CA ASN A 186 6.95 19.23 -0.46
C ASN A 186 5.96 19.90 -1.42
N LYS A 187 6.23 21.17 -1.77
CA LYS A 187 5.41 21.97 -2.68
C LYS A 187 5.29 21.34 -4.08
N ALA A 188 6.35 20.71 -4.59
CA ALA A 188 6.35 20.10 -5.91
C ALA A 188 5.47 18.84 -5.95
N ALA A 189 5.58 17.97 -4.94
CA ALA A 189 4.73 16.78 -4.82
C ALA A 189 3.25 17.17 -4.65
N ALA A 190 2.96 18.15 -3.78
CA ALA A 190 1.61 18.67 -3.58
C ALA A 190 1.02 19.28 -4.88
N LEU A 191 1.84 19.96 -5.68
CA LEU A 191 1.42 20.53 -6.96
C LEU A 191 1.04 19.44 -7.97
N VAL A 192 1.88 18.41 -8.12
CA VAL A 192 1.60 17.27 -9.02
C VAL A 192 0.33 16.54 -8.60
N ASN A 193 0.18 16.25 -7.30
CA ASN A 193 -1.00 15.53 -6.78
C ASN A 193 -2.27 16.38 -6.93
N SER A 194 -2.21 17.68 -6.67
CA SER A 194 -3.33 18.61 -6.89
C SER A 194 -3.70 18.72 -8.37
N GLY A 195 -2.71 18.70 -9.27
CA GLY A 195 -2.94 18.72 -10.72
C GLY A 195 -3.63 17.45 -11.23
N LEU A 196 -3.19 16.28 -10.76
CA LEU A 196 -3.83 14.99 -11.07
C LEU A 196 -5.28 14.96 -10.55
N LEU A 197 -5.49 15.45 -9.32
CA LEU A 197 -6.82 15.57 -8.73
C LEU A 197 -7.76 16.45 -9.56
N LEU A 198 -7.26 17.61 -10.01
CA LEU A 198 -8.03 18.51 -10.86
C LEU A 198 -8.41 17.82 -12.17
N MET A 199 -7.48 17.07 -12.78
CA MET A 199 -7.75 16.27 -13.97
C MET A 199 -8.84 15.21 -13.71
N ALA A 200 -8.83 14.55 -12.54
CA ALA A 200 -9.88 13.63 -12.10
C ALA A 200 -11.26 14.27 -12.11
N VAL A 201 -11.37 15.37 -11.36
CA VAL A 201 -12.63 16.07 -11.12
C VAL A 201 -13.18 16.59 -12.45
N MET A 202 -12.32 17.16 -13.30
CA MET A 202 -12.70 17.61 -14.64
C MET A 202 -13.19 16.44 -15.51
N GLY A 203 -12.50 15.29 -15.49
CA GLY A 203 -12.89 14.09 -16.24
C GLY A 203 -14.28 13.58 -15.88
N ILE A 204 -14.67 13.64 -14.61
CA ILE A 204 -16.00 13.23 -14.13
C ILE A 204 -17.05 14.32 -14.40
N MET A 205 -16.66 15.59 -14.31
CA MET A 205 -17.56 16.73 -14.45
C MET A 205 -18.13 16.85 -15.87
N PHE A 206 -17.35 16.58 -16.91
CA PHE A 206 -17.81 16.72 -18.31
C PHE A 206 -19.03 15.85 -18.64
N PRO A 207 -19.02 14.51 -18.40
CA PRO A 207 -20.22 13.69 -18.57
C PRO A 207 -21.38 14.12 -17.66
N ALA A 208 -21.11 14.53 -16.43
CA ALA A 208 -22.13 14.93 -15.47
C ALA A 208 -22.88 16.21 -15.89
N VAL A 209 -22.14 17.20 -16.38
CA VAL A 209 -22.72 18.46 -16.90
C VAL A 209 -23.57 18.17 -18.12
N LEU A 210 -23.09 17.35 -19.07
CA LEU A 210 -23.85 17.00 -20.27
C LEU A 210 -25.19 16.33 -19.95
N HIS A 211 -25.20 15.43 -18.97
CA HIS A 211 -26.42 14.79 -18.48
C HIS A 211 -27.38 15.81 -17.83
N PHE A 212 -26.86 16.74 -17.05
CA PHE A 212 -27.66 17.75 -16.34
C PHE A 212 -28.26 18.79 -17.29
N THR A 213 -27.48 19.29 -18.25
CA THR A 213 -27.92 20.28 -19.23
C THR A 213 -28.83 19.69 -20.31
N ARG A 214 -28.84 18.36 -20.47
CA ARG A 214 -29.54 17.64 -21.54
C ARG A 214 -29.20 18.14 -22.94
N THR A 215 -27.99 18.66 -23.14
CA THR A 215 -27.50 19.16 -24.43
C THR A 215 -26.96 18.05 -25.34
N GLU A 216 -27.47 16.83 -25.18
CA GLU A 216 -26.99 15.66 -25.90
C GLU A 216 -27.53 15.62 -27.34
N VAL A 217 -26.65 15.33 -28.30
CA VAL A 217 -27.02 15.11 -29.71
C VAL A 217 -27.82 13.81 -29.85
N HIS A 218 -27.43 12.76 -29.12
CA HIS A 218 -28.16 11.49 -29.03
C HIS A 218 -28.39 11.13 -27.56
N PHE A 219 -29.65 11.24 -27.12
CA PHE A 219 -30.06 11.02 -25.73
C PHE A 219 -29.52 9.70 -25.15
N GLY A 220 -28.72 9.79 -24.09
CA GLY A 220 -28.07 8.70 -23.37
C GLY A 220 -26.86 8.07 -24.07
N LYS A 221 -26.79 8.12 -25.41
CA LYS A 221 -25.67 7.56 -26.19
C LYS A 221 -24.45 8.48 -26.17
N SER A 222 -24.66 9.78 -26.28
CA SER A 222 -23.58 10.78 -26.26
C SER A 222 -22.89 10.83 -24.90
N GLU A 223 -23.67 10.84 -23.81
CA GLU A 223 -23.13 10.81 -22.44
C GLU A 223 -22.31 9.54 -22.16
N MET A 224 -22.84 8.39 -22.60
CA MET A 224 -22.16 7.11 -22.43
C MET A 224 -20.85 7.08 -23.21
N ALA A 225 -20.86 7.46 -24.50
CA ALA A 225 -19.64 7.53 -25.31
C ALA A 225 -18.59 8.48 -24.70
N LEU A 226 -19.02 9.64 -24.20
CA LEU A 226 -18.12 10.62 -23.57
C LEU A 226 -17.49 10.09 -22.28
N SER A 227 -18.26 9.42 -21.42
CA SER A 227 -17.75 8.79 -20.19
C SER A 227 -16.72 7.69 -20.49
N ARG A 228 -16.93 6.92 -21.55
CA ARG A 228 -16.02 5.84 -22.01
C ARG A 228 -14.73 6.40 -22.61
N PHE A 229 -14.84 7.48 -23.38
CA PHE A 229 -13.69 8.19 -23.90
C PHE A 229 -12.85 8.82 -22.77
N SER A 230 -13.51 9.49 -21.82
CA SER A 230 -12.87 10.05 -20.64
C SER A 230 -12.16 8.96 -19.81
N SER A 231 -12.78 7.78 -19.67
CA SER A 231 -12.15 6.62 -19.05
C SER A 231 -10.84 6.18 -19.69
N CYS A 232 -10.81 6.08 -21.01
CA CYS A 232 -9.62 5.70 -21.73
C CYS A 232 -8.49 6.72 -21.53
N ILE A 233 -8.80 8.02 -21.63
CA ILE A 233 -7.82 9.09 -21.40
C ILE A 233 -7.24 9.00 -19.98
N MET A 234 -8.10 8.81 -18.98
CA MET A 234 -7.68 8.78 -17.59
C MET A 234 -6.87 7.54 -17.25
N LEU A 235 -7.16 6.40 -17.88
CA LEU A 235 -6.33 5.20 -17.78
C LEU A 235 -4.94 5.41 -18.38
N ILE A 236 -4.83 6.08 -19.54
CA ILE A 236 -3.54 6.44 -20.16
C ILE A 236 -2.79 7.43 -19.28
N ALA A 237 -3.46 8.45 -18.76
CA ALA A 237 -2.85 9.44 -17.88
C ALA A 237 -2.32 8.78 -16.60
N TYR A 238 -3.08 7.86 -16.01
CA TYR A 238 -2.59 7.09 -14.87
C TYR A 238 -1.45 6.14 -15.21
N GLY A 239 -1.55 5.38 -16.31
CA GLY A 239 -0.46 4.49 -16.73
C GLY A 239 0.83 5.28 -16.96
N SER A 240 0.72 6.48 -17.53
CA SER A 240 1.84 7.41 -17.71
C SER A 240 2.36 7.94 -16.38
N TYR A 241 1.48 8.26 -15.43
CA TYR A 241 1.84 8.65 -14.06
C TYR A 241 2.59 7.54 -13.33
N LEU A 242 2.07 6.31 -13.31
CA LEU A 242 2.75 5.15 -12.72
C LEU A 242 4.11 4.93 -13.39
N PHE A 243 4.16 5.00 -14.71
CA PHE A 243 5.43 4.84 -15.42
C PHE A 243 6.45 5.89 -14.99
N PHE A 244 6.03 7.16 -14.88
CA PHE A 244 6.90 8.24 -14.41
C PHE A 244 7.28 8.07 -12.93
N GLN A 245 6.35 7.67 -12.08
CA GLN A 245 6.57 7.43 -10.65
C GLN A 245 7.59 6.32 -10.42
N LEU A 246 7.44 5.19 -11.13
CA LEU A 246 8.28 4.01 -10.94
C LEU A 246 9.64 4.11 -11.66
N LYS A 247 9.75 4.91 -12.74
CA LYS A 247 11.00 5.01 -13.54
C LYS A 247 11.80 6.29 -13.30
N SER A 248 11.15 7.44 -13.14
CA SER A 248 11.82 8.76 -13.21
C SER A 248 12.15 9.38 -11.84
N GLN A 249 11.56 8.89 -10.75
CA GLN A 249 11.71 9.50 -9.41
C GLN A 249 11.81 8.45 -8.28
N PRO A 250 12.68 7.43 -8.34
CA PRO A 250 12.89 6.56 -7.18
C PRO A 250 13.25 7.39 -5.92
N ASN A 251 14.02 8.47 -6.07
CA ASN A 251 14.47 9.31 -4.95
C ASN A 251 13.46 10.35 -4.42
N LEU A 252 12.34 10.63 -5.10
CA LEU A 252 11.33 11.58 -4.56
C LEU A 252 10.24 10.87 -3.75
N TYR A 253 10.16 9.55 -3.88
CA TYR A 253 9.12 8.69 -3.31
C TYR A 253 9.65 7.39 -2.68
N SER A 254 10.97 7.22 -2.54
CA SER A 254 11.51 6.46 -1.42
C SER A 254 10.80 6.95 -0.16
N PRO A 255 10.41 6.08 0.79
CA PRO A 255 10.01 6.55 2.11
C PRO A 255 11.04 7.59 2.55
N VAL A 256 10.56 8.73 3.02
CA VAL A 256 11.34 9.94 3.36
C VAL A 256 12.20 9.65 4.59
N ASP A 257 13.07 8.66 4.48
CA ASP A 257 14.04 8.22 5.47
C ASP A 257 15.46 8.57 5.00
N GLU A 258 15.71 8.64 3.68
CA GLU A 258 17.08 8.83 3.17
C GLU A 258 17.51 10.30 2.92
N LEU A 259 16.59 11.27 2.85
CA LEU A 259 16.93 12.64 2.40
C LEU A 259 16.90 13.75 3.48
N GLN A 260 16.68 13.42 4.75
CA GLN A 260 16.80 14.38 5.86
C GLN A 260 17.65 13.88 7.04
N GLY A 261 18.59 12.97 6.78
CA GLY A 261 19.71 12.67 7.69
C GLY A 261 20.73 13.80 7.73
N GLY A 262 20.36 14.93 8.33
CA GLY A 262 21.18 16.14 8.43
C GLY A 262 21.34 16.61 9.87
N VAL A 263 22.36 16.06 10.55
CA VAL A 263 23.10 16.62 11.71
C VAL A 263 22.35 16.72 13.05
N ASN A 264 22.75 15.81 13.96
CA ASN A 264 22.65 15.81 15.43
C ASN A 264 21.32 15.39 16.09
N ASP A 265 21.10 14.09 16.25
CA ASP A 265 20.69 13.48 17.53
C ASP A 265 20.99 11.96 17.50
N PRO A 266 21.68 11.34 18.50
CA PRO A 266 22.06 9.93 18.45
C PRO A 266 21.02 8.96 19.07
N GLU A 267 19.79 9.37 19.34
CA GLU A 267 18.84 8.54 20.12
C GLU A 267 17.58 8.03 19.38
N ASP A 268 17.37 8.34 18.09
CA ASP A 268 16.15 7.91 17.36
C ASP A 268 16.43 7.32 15.96
N SER A 269 17.54 6.62 15.79
CA SER A 269 17.86 5.89 14.56
C SER A 269 17.82 4.39 14.79
N ASP A 270 16.63 3.76 14.68
CA ASP A 270 16.46 2.32 14.42
C ASP A 270 14.96 2.01 14.21
N ASP A 271 14.44 2.37 13.04
CA ASP A 271 13.25 1.71 12.47
C ASP A 271 13.48 1.60 10.95
N GLU A 272 14.57 0.93 10.54
CA GLU A 272 14.55 0.30 9.21
C GLU A 272 13.38 -0.70 9.25
N GLU A 273 12.26 -0.37 8.58
CA GLU A 273 11.05 -1.21 8.55
C GLU A 273 11.37 -2.55 7.89
N VAL A 274 11.91 -3.48 8.67
CA VAL A 274 12.18 -4.84 8.24
C VAL A 274 10.84 -5.57 8.05
N PRO A 275 10.67 -6.34 6.96
CA PRO A 275 9.42 -7.04 6.73
C PRO A 275 9.17 -8.06 7.87
N GLU A 276 8.02 -7.94 8.52
CA GLU A 276 7.67 -8.74 9.70
C GLU A 276 7.28 -10.18 9.34
N ILE A 277 6.83 -10.38 8.10
CA ILE A 277 6.21 -11.60 7.57
C ILE A 277 6.96 -12.05 6.30
N THR A 278 7.10 -13.35 6.07
CA THR A 278 7.81 -13.89 4.89
C THR A 278 6.99 -13.71 3.59
N GLN A 279 7.67 -13.63 2.45
CA GLN A 279 7.01 -13.42 1.14
C GLN A 279 5.86 -14.39 0.84
N TRP A 280 6.03 -15.68 1.13
CA TRP A 280 5.00 -16.70 0.87
C TRP A 280 3.80 -16.59 1.81
N GLU A 281 4.05 -16.25 3.08
CA GLU A 281 2.98 -15.98 4.05
C GLU A 281 2.19 -14.75 3.63
N THR A 282 2.87 -13.69 3.16
CA THR A 282 2.22 -12.46 2.67
C THR A 282 1.31 -12.74 1.47
N ILE A 283 1.76 -13.52 0.49
CA ILE A 283 0.93 -13.94 -0.65
C ILE A 283 -0.28 -14.76 -0.18
N GLY A 284 -0.09 -15.68 0.76
CA GLY A 284 -1.16 -16.48 1.35
C GLY A 284 -2.22 -15.61 2.05
N TRP A 285 -1.77 -14.66 2.89
CA TRP A 285 -2.67 -13.73 3.57
C TRP A 285 -3.39 -12.79 2.61
N LEU A 286 -2.71 -12.30 1.58
CA LEU A 286 -3.31 -11.44 0.56
C LEU A 286 -4.51 -12.16 -0.09
N ALA A 287 -4.35 -13.44 -0.45
CA ALA A 287 -5.42 -14.26 -1.02
C ALA A 287 -6.57 -14.51 -0.03
N ILE A 288 -6.25 -14.86 1.22
CA ILE A 288 -7.25 -15.15 2.26
C ILE A 288 -8.09 -13.91 2.60
N LEU A 289 -7.44 -12.76 2.83
CA LEU A 289 -8.11 -11.51 3.16
C LEU A 289 -8.99 -11.03 1.99
N THR A 290 -8.47 -11.09 0.77
CA THR A 290 -9.24 -10.76 -0.45
C THR A 290 -10.47 -11.64 -0.58
N LEU A 291 -10.36 -12.94 -0.33
CA LEU A 291 -11.48 -13.88 -0.37
C LEU A 291 -12.54 -13.54 0.69
N TRP A 292 -12.12 -13.27 1.92
CA TRP A 292 -13.04 -12.89 3.00
C TRP A 292 -13.75 -11.56 2.73
N ILE A 293 -13.04 -10.56 2.23
CA ILE A 293 -13.62 -9.28 1.81
C ILE A 293 -14.63 -9.50 0.69
N SER A 294 -14.31 -10.35 -0.30
CA SER A 294 -15.21 -10.72 -1.39
C SER A 294 -16.52 -11.34 -0.87
N ILE A 295 -16.43 -12.31 0.05
CA ILE A 295 -17.60 -12.95 0.67
C ILE A 295 -18.45 -11.90 1.41
N LEU A 296 -17.85 -11.10 2.28
CA LEU A 296 -18.58 -10.10 3.07
C LEU A 296 -19.14 -8.96 2.21
N SER A 297 -18.48 -8.61 1.10
CA SER A 297 -18.93 -7.57 0.18
C SER A 297 -20.26 -7.95 -0.47
N GLY A 298 -20.48 -9.23 -0.78
CA GLY A 298 -21.80 -9.72 -1.24
C GLY A 298 -22.91 -9.42 -0.24
N TYR A 299 -22.73 -9.84 1.02
CA TYR A 299 -23.71 -9.58 2.09
C TYR A 299 -23.91 -8.08 2.37
N LEU A 300 -22.83 -7.30 2.33
CA LEU A 300 -22.89 -5.85 2.51
C LEU A 300 -23.78 -5.22 1.44
N VAL A 301 -23.48 -5.52 0.18
CA VAL A 301 -24.12 -4.95 -1.01
C VAL A 301 -25.60 -5.34 -1.06
N ASP A 302 -25.93 -6.61 -0.83
CA ASP A 302 -27.32 -7.09 -0.82
C ASP A 302 -28.14 -6.47 0.33
N ALA A 303 -27.49 -6.07 1.41
CA ALA A 303 -28.14 -5.44 2.56
C ALA A 303 -28.34 -3.92 2.41
N ILE A 304 -27.75 -3.25 1.40
CA ILE A 304 -27.80 -1.77 1.26
C ILE A 304 -29.25 -1.26 1.22
N GLN A 305 -30.10 -1.87 0.39
CA GLN A 305 -31.48 -1.40 0.23
C GLN A 305 -32.28 -1.59 1.52
N GLY A 306 -32.19 -2.76 2.14
CA GLY A 306 -32.89 -3.01 3.41
C GLY A 306 -32.30 -2.22 4.59
N ALA A 307 -31.03 -1.82 4.53
CA ALA A 307 -30.43 -0.90 5.49
C ALA A 307 -30.99 0.52 5.33
N SER A 308 -31.17 1.00 4.10
CA SER A 308 -31.82 2.28 3.82
C SER A 308 -33.22 2.34 4.45
N ASP A 309 -34.01 1.29 4.26
CA ASP A 309 -35.39 1.22 4.74
C ASP A 309 -35.47 1.08 6.27
N SER A 310 -34.58 0.31 6.89
CA SER A 310 -34.59 0.08 8.34
C SER A 310 -33.94 1.19 9.15
N LEU A 311 -32.91 1.85 8.62
CA LEU A 311 -32.18 2.94 9.29
C LEU A 311 -32.76 4.33 8.96
N ASN A 312 -33.76 4.42 8.07
CA ASN A 312 -34.29 5.68 7.53
C ASN A 312 -33.20 6.59 6.95
N MET A 313 -32.21 5.99 6.29
CA MET A 313 -31.10 6.72 5.66
C MET A 313 -31.17 6.54 4.14
N PRO A 314 -31.04 7.61 3.34
CA PRO A 314 -31.08 7.47 1.89
C PRO A 314 -29.88 6.63 1.42
N VAL A 315 -30.11 5.76 0.43
CA VAL A 315 -29.06 4.97 -0.24
C VAL A 315 -27.88 5.84 -0.70
N ALA A 316 -28.16 7.09 -1.08
CA ALA A 316 -27.13 8.07 -1.42
C ALA A 316 -26.19 8.39 -0.26
N PHE A 317 -26.70 8.54 0.98
CA PHE A 317 -25.86 8.79 2.14
C PHE A 317 -25.00 7.58 2.49
N ILE A 318 -25.60 6.38 2.46
CA ILE A 318 -24.87 5.11 2.64
C ILE A 318 -23.73 5.02 1.63
N SER A 319 -24.02 5.34 0.37
CA SER A 319 -23.06 5.21 -0.72
C SER A 319 -21.96 6.26 -0.68
N VAL A 320 -22.28 7.54 -0.46
CA VAL A 320 -21.30 8.65 -0.46
C VAL A 320 -20.47 8.71 0.82
N ILE A 321 -21.03 8.35 1.97
CA ILE A 321 -20.37 8.54 3.26
C ILE A 321 -19.86 7.22 3.84
N LEU A 322 -20.72 6.20 3.95
CA LEU A 322 -20.38 5.00 4.71
C LEU A 322 -19.46 4.05 3.94
N LEU A 323 -19.79 3.75 2.68
CA LEU A 323 -18.99 2.81 1.88
C LEU A 323 -17.52 3.25 1.72
N PRO A 324 -17.20 4.53 1.46
CA PRO A 324 -15.81 4.97 1.32
C PRO A 324 -14.98 4.86 2.60
N ILE A 325 -15.59 5.09 3.77
CA ILE A 325 -14.91 4.94 5.05
C ILE A 325 -14.43 3.50 5.25
N VAL A 326 -15.25 2.53 4.86
CA VAL A 326 -14.91 1.10 4.97
C VAL A 326 -13.95 0.68 3.86
N GLY A 327 -14.19 1.12 2.62
CA GLY A 327 -13.37 0.78 1.45
C GLY A 327 -11.93 1.24 1.58
N ASN A 328 -11.70 2.41 2.18
CA ASN A 328 -10.40 3.05 2.29
C ASN A 328 -9.84 3.03 3.73
N ALA A 329 -10.34 2.15 4.59
CA ALA A 329 -9.95 2.13 5.99
C ALA A 329 -8.42 2.00 6.19
N ALA A 330 -7.75 1.21 5.35
CA ALA A 330 -6.29 1.07 5.35
C ALA A 330 -5.58 2.41 5.10
N GLU A 331 -6.00 3.08 4.03
CA GLU A 331 -5.47 4.38 3.61
C GLU A 331 -5.68 5.45 4.68
N HIS A 332 -6.86 5.46 5.32
CA HIS A 332 -7.19 6.41 6.38
C HIS A 332 -6.29 6.21 7.59
N ALA A 333 -6.10 4.96 8.02
CA ALA A 333 -5.27 4.62 9.17
C ALA A 333 -3.80 4.98 8.92
N SER A 334 -3.25 4.60 7.77
CA SER A 334 -1.85 4.89 7.41
C SER A 334 -1.60 6.39 7.28
N ALA A 335 -2.51 7.14 6.63
CA ALA A 335 -2.40 8.60 6.49
C ALA A 335 -2.31 9.32 7.84
N ILE A 336 -3.19 8.97 8.78
CA ILE A 336 -3.21 9.54 10.13
C ILE A 336 -1.94 9.15 10.90
N MET A 337 -1.52 7.89 10.83
CA MET A 337 -0.32 7.41 11.50
C MET A 337 0.95 8.13 11.01
N PHE A 338 1.10 8.32 9.69
CA PHE A 338 2.23 9.05 9.13
C PHE A 338 2.19 10.53 9.50
N ALA A 339 1.01 11.16 9.51
CA ALA A 339 0.86 12.55 9.92
C ALA A 339 1.27 12.79 11.38
N MET A 340 0.97 11.84 12.28
CA MET A 340 1.42 11.88 13.68
C MET A 340 2.93 11.67 13.85
N LYS A 341 3.61 11.04 12.88
CA LYS A 341 5.07 10.86 12.84
C LYS A 341 5.80 11.99 12.10
N ASP A 342 5.14 13.13 11.89
CA ASP A 342 5.64 14.26 11.09
C ASP A 342 5.91 14.00 9.60
N LYS A 343 5.41 12.88 9.07
CA LYS A 343 5.58 12.48 7.66
C LYS A 343 4.32 12.80 6.82
N LEU A 344 3.93 14.08 6.76
CA LEU A 344 2.72 14.52 6.03
C LEU A 344 2.73 14.23 4.52
N VAL A 345 3.91 14.12 3.90
CA VAL A 345 4.03 13.95 2.44
C VAL A 345 3.46 12.61 1.97
N SER A 346 3.55 11.55 2.78
CA SER A 346 2.92 10.24 2.48
C SER A 346 1.39 10.30 2.53
N SER A 347 0.81 11.09 3.44
CA SER A 347 -0.65 11.25 3.55
C SER A 347 -1.27 11.89 2.31
N MET A 348 -0.52 12.72 1.58
CA MET A 348 -0.97 13.37 0.34
C MET A 348 -0.79 12.50 -0.91
N MET A 349 -0.01 11.42 -0.84
CA MET A 349 0.25 10.50 -1.96
C MET A 349 -0.88 9.49 -2.18
N ILE A 350 -1.77 9.33 -1.21
CA ILE A 350 -2.88 8.36 -1.23
C ILE A 350 -4.05 8.85 -2.11
N LEU A 351 -3.81 9.86 -2.94
CA LEU A 351 -4.75 10.39 -3.91
C LEU A 351 -4.78 9.56 -5.21
N MET A 352 -4.65 8.24 -5.07
CA MET A 352 -4.53 7.26 -6.13
C MET A 352 -5.89 6.64 -6.50
N LEU A 353 -6.97 7.37 -6.18
CA LEU A 353 -8.36 7.04 -6.48
C LEU A 353 -8.71 7.08 -7.97
N LEU A 354 -7.79 7.52 -8.81
CA LEU A 354 -8.05 8.06 -10.14
C LEU A 354 -8.21 7.03 -11.28
N VAL A 355 -7.90 5.78 -10.99
CA VAL A 355 -7.61 4.75 -12.01
C VAL A 355 -8.65 3.67 -11.97
N LEU A 356 -8.93 3.27 -10.74
CA LEU A 356 -10.05 2.42 -10.43
C LEU A 356 -11.36 3.15 -10.72
N HIS A 357 -11.34 4.49 -10.62
CA HIS A 357 -12.44 5.38 -11.00
C HIS A 357 -12.93 5.19 -12.42
N PHE A 358 -12.02 4.91 -13.35
CA PHE A 358 -12.34 4.93 -14.78
C PHE A 358 -12.41 3.55 -15.41
N LEU A 359 -11.69 2.55 -14.88
CA LEU A 359 -11.64 1.23 -15.51
C LEU A 359 -12.97 0.46 -15.51
N TYR A 360 -14.00 0.88 -14.79
CA TYR A 360 -15.14 -0.01 -14.58
C TYR A 360 -16.54 0.59 -14.68
N LYS A 361 -16.72 1.78 -15.29
CA LYS A 361 -18.02 2.45 -15.12
C LYS A 361 -18.60 3.32 -16.23
N ARG A 362 -18.82 2.72 -17.40
CA ARG A 362 -20.12 2.81 -18.14
C ARG A 362 -20.24 1.80 -19.28
N TYR A 363 -19.80 0.57 -19.05
CA TYR A 363 -20.04 -0.54 -19.97
C TYR A 363 -20.74 -1.67 -19.20
N PHE A 364 -21.90 -1.37 -18.60
CA PHE A 364 -23.19 -2.00 -18.84
C PHE A 364 -24.28 -1.00 -18.45
#